data_AF-A0A0D7A9K1-F1
#
_entry.id   AF-A0A0D7A9K1-F1
#
_cell.length_a   1.000
_cell.length_b   1.000
_cell.length_c   1.000
_cell.angle_alpha   90.00
_cell.angle_beta   90.00
_cell.angle_gamma   90.00
#
_symmetry.space_group_name_H-M   'P 1'
#
loop_
_entity.id
_entity.type
_entity.pdbx_description
1 polymer ?
#
loop_
_entity_poly.entity_id
_entity_poly.type
_entity_poly.pdbx_seq_one_letter_code
_entity_poly.pdbx_strand_id
1 'polypeptide(L)'
;MKYPIAQVNYLIDKYGKDIGLGYDIMCAFMKTLSSSSIANKVKSSRLVGVVPSFHGHAHSRSCQVDWHPNYVPGMGKEDAEGSERFFSRSNELAAGTRMCSQFHRRQQIDEYIWFNDDDKYASIGTFLYNNYRQALHTIRDEGLQLLQISKQYKLKAADYERFLKEERAYLKSLQKEPAEVTQRCEYMELLQKYMAALIDSRKAREDFDSIGGSRTPLTQIELGKIQRRFTQTANRVVLLDEELSRMEEVMGLPARWTTDTPEYVEGLKDQRERRFRQAVDEVERLVVQRLLELTKLNMSGVGELYLHKLLDSLTETLNRL
;
A
#
# COMPACT_ATOMS: atom_id res chain seq x y z
N MET A 1 -18.63 -6.34 6.91
CA MET A 1 -18.02 -7.45 7.68
C MET A 1 -18.89 -7.73 8.89
N LYS A 2 -19.75 -8.77 8.90
CA LYS A 2 -20.66 -9.04 10.05
C LYS A 2 -20.06 -10.04 11.04
N TYR A 3 -19.51 -11.15 10.55
CA TYR A 3 -18.98 -12.23 11.40
C TYR A 3 -17.76 -11.83 12.25
N PRO A 4 -16.72 -11.16 11.71
CA PRO A 4 -15.58 -10.76 12.54
C PRO A 4 -15.96 -9.78 13.66
N ILE A 5 -16.94 -8.89 13.41
CA ILE A 5 -17.45 -7.96 14.44
C ILE A 5 -18.15 -8.75 15.56
N ALA A 6 -19.00 -9.72 15.20
CA ALA A 6 -19.67 -10.57 16.18
C ALA A 6 -18.67 -11.39 17.01
N GLN A 7 -17.60 -11.91 16.39
CA GLN A 7 -16.53 -12.61 17.08
C GLN A 7 -15.81 -11.71 18.08
N VAL A 8 -15.41 -10.49 17.67
CA VAL A 8 -14.78 -9.52 18.59
C VAL A 8 -15.72 -9.18 19.75
N ASN A 9 -17.01 -8.98 19.49
CA ASN A 9 -17.99 -8.72 20.54
C ASN A 9 -18.02 -9.87 21.57
N TYR A 10 -18.07 -11.11 21.09
CA TYR A 10 -18.06 -12.30 21.94
C TYR A 10 -16.74 -12.42 22.73
N LEU A 11 -15.59 -12.19 22.10
CA LEU A 11 -14.29 -12.24 22.78
C LEU A 11 -14.19 -11.22 23.91
N ILE A 12 -14.68 -10.00 23.69
CA ILE A 12 -14.73 -8.97 24.74
C ILE A 12 -15.66 -9.39 25.88
N ASP A 13 -16.83 -9.97 25.58
CA ASP A 13 -17.75 -10.47 26.60
C ASP A 13 -17.17 -11.61 27.43
N LYS A 14 -16.40 -12.49 26.77
CA LYS A 14 -15.86 -13.70 27.40
C LYS A 14 -14.60 -13.43 28.21
N TYR A 15 -13.67 -12.63 27.68
CA TYR A 15 -12.33 -12.44 28.23
C TYR A 15 -12.12 -11.06 28.86
N GLY A 16 -13.03 -10.11 28.62
CA GLY A 16 -13.01 -8.80 29.26
C GLY A 16 -12.13 -7.76 28.55
N LYS A 17 -11.33 -7.05 29.35
CA LYS A 17 -10.51 -5.91 28.90
C LYS A 17 -9.08 -6.35 28.58
N ASP A 18 -8.37 -5.50 27.84
CA ASP A 18 -6.94 -5.65 27.51
C ASP A 18 -6.61 -6.93 26.73
N ILE A 19 -7.56 -7.40 25.92
CA ILE A 19 -7.33 -8.53 25.02
C ILE A 19 -6.56 -8.10 23.77
N GLY A 20 -5.60 -8.92 23.36
CA GLY A 20 -4.88 -8.81 22.09
C GLY A 20 -5.51 -9.69 21.01
N LEU A 21 -5.64 -9.16 19.79
CA LEU A 21 -6.20 -9.88 18.65
C LEU A 21 -5.36 -9.70 17.39
N GLY A 22 -4.96 -10.82 16.78
CA GLY A 22 -4.34 -10.85 15.46
C GLY A 22 -5.38 -10.93 14.34
N TYR A 23 -5.20 -10.14 13.28
CA TYR A 23 -5.93 -10.31 12.02
C TYR A 23 -5.12 -9.71 10.87
N ASP A 24 -5.01 -10.41 9.73
CA ASP A 24 -4.21 -9.99 8.56
C ASP A 24 -4.50 -8.54 8.14
N ILE A 25 -5.76 -8.13 8.23
CA ILE A 25 -6.21 -6.79 7.87
C ILE A 25 -6.55 -5.94 9.09
N MET A 26 -5.96 -6.20 10.26
CA MET A 26 -6.30 -5.51 11.51
C MET A 26 -6.22 -3.99 11.39
N CYS A 27 -5.25 -3.47 10.64
CA CYS A 27 -5.09 -2.04 10.39
C CYS A 27 -6.32 -1.37 9.72
N ALA A 28 -7.00 -2.09 8.83
CA ALA A 28 -8.24 -1.66 8.20
C ALA A 28 -9.46 -2.05 9.05
N PHE A 29 -9.41 -3.22 9.68
CA PHE A 29 -10.51 -3.75 10.49
C PHE A 29 -10.74 -2.94 11.75
N MET A 30 -9.72 -2.39 12.39
CA MET A 30 -9.89 -1.51 13.55
C MET A 30 -10.68 -0.24 13.20
N LYS A 31 -10.54 0.28 11.97
CA LYS A 31 -11.39 1.38 11.48
C LYS A 31 -12.85 0.94 11.39
N THR A 32 -13.09 -0.27 10.88
CA THR A 32 -14.43 -0.88 10.81
C THR A 32 -15.04 -1.09 12.20
N LEU A 33 -14.26 -1.58 13.16
CA LEU A 33 -14.68 -1.76 14.55
C LEU A 33 -15.05 -0.41 15.19
N SER A 34 -14.25 0.61 14.96
CA SER A 34 -14.47 1.97 15.47
C SER A 34 -15.71 2.65 14.90
N SER A 35 -16.19 2.21 13.74
CA SER A 35 -17.42 2.69 13.11
C SER A 35 -18.61 1.71 13.25
N SER A 36 -18.46 0.65 14.04
CA SER A 36 -19.48 -0.39 14.18
C SER A 36 -20.40 -0.18 15.38
N SER A 37 -21.45 -0.99 15.49
CA SER A 37 -22.36 -1.01 16.63
C SER A 37 -21.68 -1.33 17.97
N ILE A 38 -20.46 -1.89 17.96
CA ILE A 38 -19.69 -2.22 19.17
C ILE A 38 -18.53 -1.25 19.43
N ALA A 39 -18.45 -0.12 18.71
CA ALA A 39 -17.33 0.82 18.82
C ALA A 39 -17.03 1.26 20.27
N ASN A 40 -18.08 1.61 21.03
CA ASN A 40 -17.93 2.00 22.44
C ASN A 40 -17.36 0.87 23.31
N LYS A 41 -17.72 -0.37 22.99
CA LYS A 41 -17.27 -1.57 23.69
C LYS A 41 -15.81 -1.88 23.37
N VAL A 42 -15.42 -1.77 22.10
CA VAL A 42 -14.02 -1.91 21.66
C VAL A 42 -13.14 -0.85 22.34
N LYS A 43 -13.61 0.40 22.42
CA LYS A 43 -12.88 1.47 23.10
C LYS A 43 -12.77 1.24 24.61
N SER A 44 -13.85 0.83 25.27
CA SER A 44 -13.87 0.62 26.72
C SER A 44 -13.14 -0.64 27.16
N SER A 45 -13.04 -1.65 26.29
CA SER A 45 -12.26 -2.86 26.52
C SER A 45 -10.76 -2.65 26.31
N ARG A 46 -10.34 -1.55 25.67
CA ARG A 46 -8.94 -1.30 25.27
C ARG A 46 -8.38 -2.47 24.44
N LEU A 47 -9.19 -2.97 23.49
CA LEU A 47 -8.78 -4.00 22.55
C LEU A 47 -7.48 -3.59 21.85
N VAL A 48 -6.49 -4.47 21.90
CA VAL A 48 -5.23 -4.32 21.17
C VAL A 48 -5.32 -5.15 19.90
N GLY A 49 -5.13 -4.52 18.74
CA GLY A 49 -5.11 -5.19 17.46
C GLY A 49 -3.70 -5.28 16.90
N VAL A 50 -3.33 -6.42 16.32
CA VAL A 50 -2.07 -6.61 15.58
C VAL A 50 -2.32 -7.26 14.22
N VAL A 51 -1.42 -7.02 13.28
CA VAL A 51 -1.32 -7.81 12.05
C VAL A 51 -0.32 -8.94 12.31
N PRO A 52 -0.67 -10.22 12.11
CA PRO A 52 0.23 -11.35 12.38
C PRO A 52 1.60 -11.18 11.71
N SER A 53 2.66 -11.71 12.32
CA SER A 53 4.05 -11.33 11.99
C SER A 53 4.43 -11.62 10.53
N PHE A 54 3.94 -12.74 9.96
CA PHE A 54 4.22 -13.11 8.58
C PHE A 54 3.55 -12.12 7.61
N HIS A 55 2.29 -11.77 7.85
CA HIS A 55 1.55 -10.80 7.03
C HIS A 55 1.98 -9.36 7.30
N GLY A 56 2.46 -9.06 8.51
CA GLY A 56 2.87 -7.73 8.92
C GLY A 56 3.97 -7.19 8.02
N HIS A 57 4.95 -8.03 7.67
CA HIS A 57 6.03 -7.65 6.74
C HIS A 57 5.56 -7.39 5.31
N ALA A 58 4.41 -7.92 4.89
CA ALA A 58 3.80 -7.63 3.59
C ALA A 58 3.13 -6.25 3.52
N HIS A 59 2.88 -5.62 4.67
CA HIS A 59 2.26 -4.30 4.73
C HIS A 59 3.30 -3.19 4.58
N SER A 60 2.85 -1.98 4.23
CA SER A 60 3.73 -0.80 4.18
C SER A 60 4.45 -0.60 5.52
N ARG A 61 5.66 -0.03 5.49
CA ARG A 61 6.43 0.26 6.70
C ARG A 61 5.62 1.09 7.71
N SER A 62 4.79 2.02 7.24
CA SER A 62 3.87 2.81 8.06
C SER A 62 2.85 1.96 8.82
N CYS A 63 2.35 0.88 8.20
CA CYS A 63 1.48 -0.07 8.89
C CYS A 63 2.28 -0.95 9.86
N GLN A 64 3.48 -1.38 9.48
CA GLN A 64 4.32 -2.24 10.33
C GLN A 64 4.61 -1.59 11.68
N VAL A 65 5.06 -0.33 11.70
CA VAL A 65 5.43 0.38 12.94
C VAL A 65 4.25 0.58 13.90
N ASP A 66 3.02 0.51 13.41
CA ASP A 66 1.81 0.70 14.23
C ASP A 66 1.14 -0.62 14.64
N TRP A 67 1.25 -1.67 13.81
CA TRP A 67 0.42 -2.87 13.94
C TRP A 67 1.19 -4.19 14.06
N HIS A 68 2.51 -4.21 13.81
CA HIS A 68 3.28 -5.44 13.92
C HIS A 68 3.49 -5.82 15.40
N PRO A 69 3.33 -7.11 15.81
CA PRO A 69 3.37 -7.56 17.20
C PRO A 69 4.60 -7.08 17.98
N ASN A 70 5.77 -7.09 17.35
CA ASN A 70 7.02 -6.59 17.93
C ASN A 70 7.00 -5.13 18.40
N TYR A 71 6.15 -4.27 17.83
CA TYR A 71 6.02 -2.86 18.22
C TYR A 71 4.83 -2.60 19.15
N VAL A 72 4.11 -3.67 19.55
CA VAL A 72 2.90 -3.57 20.37
C VAL A 72 3.16 -4.18 21.76
N PRO A 73 3.19 -3.35 22.82
CA PRO A 73 3.37 -3.83 24.18
C PRO A 73 2.31 -4.87 24.57
N GLY A 74 2.74 -5.92 25.27
CA GLY A 74 1.86 -6.98 25.78
C GLY A 74 1.75 -8.22 24.90
N MET A 75 2.22 -8.17 23.64
CA MET A 75 2.19 -9.34 22.74
C MET A 75 3.23 -10.42 23.08
N GLY A 76 4.32 -10.04 23.77
CA GLY A 76 5.41 -10.96 24.06
C GLY A 76 6.09 -11.47 22.79
N LYS A 77 6.28 -12.78 22.67
CA LYS A 77 6.82 -13.45 21.46
C LYS A 77 5.74 -14.15 20.63
N GLU A 78 4.47 -13.79 20.83
CA GLU A 78 3.37 -14.32 20.03
C GLU A 78 3.41 -13.74 18.60
N ASP A 79 3.31 -14.61 17.60
CA ASP A 79 3.31 -14.19 16.19
C ASP A 79 1.91 -13.96 15.63
N ALA A 80 0.88 -14.45 16.34
CA ALA A 80 -0.53 -14.38 15.99
C ALA A 80 -0.93 -15.14 14.70
N GLU A 81 -0.12 -16.13 14.29
CA GLU A 81 -0.34 -16.98 13.10
C GLU A 81 -1.12 -18.27 13.41
N GLY A 82 -1.84 -18.29 14.54
CA GLY A 82 -2.51 -19.49 15.05
C GLY A 82 -3.60 -20.00 14.10
N SER A 83 -4.30 -19.10 13.41
CA SER A 83 -5.41 -19.44 12.51
C SER A 83 -4.92 -20.16 11.26
N GLU A 84 -3.83 -19.70 10.65
CA GLU A 84 -3.19 -20.29 9.47
C GLU A 84 -2.71 -21.71 9.77
N ARG A 85 -2.09 -21.90 10.94
CA ARG A 85 -1.66 -23.22 11.42
C ARG A 85 -2.85 -24.16 11.62
N PHE A 86 -3.94 -23.66 12.19
CA PHE A 86 -5.17 -24.43 12.35
C PHE A 86 -5.75 -24.82 10.97
N PHE A 87 -5.91 -23.87 10.05
CA PHE A 87 -6.45 -24.14 8.72
C PHE A 87 -5.59 -25.13 7.94
N SER A 88 -4.26 -24.97 8.00
CA SER A 88 -3.30 -25.88 7.36
C SER A 88 -3.49 -27.33 7.83
N ARG A 89 -3.56 -27.56 9.15
CA ARG A 89 -3.78 -28.90 9.72
C ARG A 89 -5.18 -29.42 9.42
N SER A 90 -6.20 -28.55 9.41
CA SER A 90 -7.58 -28.96 9.16
C SER A 90 -7.80 -29.52 7.75
N ASN A 91 -6.89 -29.25 6.80
CA ASN A 91 -6.94 -29.84 5.46
C ASN A 91 -6.86 -31.37 5.47
N GLU A 92 -6.28 -31.98 6.51
CA GLU A 92 -6.24 -33.45 6.65
C GLU A 92 -7.65 -34.06 6.69
N LEU A 93 -8.66 -33.32 7.19
CA LEU A 93 -10.05 -33.76 7.19
C LEU A 93 -10.63 -33.91 5.79
N ALA A 94 -10.09 -33.22 4.78
CA ALA A 94 -10.66 -33.22 3.44
C ALA A 94 -10.65 -34.62 2.81
N ALA A 95 -9.56 -35.38 3.02
CA ALA A 95 -9.44 -36.73 2.48
C ALA A 95 -10.39 -37.70 3.19
N GLY A 96 -10.44 -37.67 4.53
CA GLY A 96 -11.26 -38.58 5.34
C GLY A 96 -12.76 -38.32 5.22
N THR A 97 -13.15 -37.04 5.09
CA THR A 97 -14.58 -36.65 5.03
C THR A 97 -15.14 -36.66 3.61
N ARG A 98 -14.35 -36.95 2.57
CA ARG A 98 -14.75 -36.75 1.16
C ARG A 98 -16.01 -37.54 0.79
N MET A 99 -16.09 -38.78 1.23
CA MET A 99 -17.17 -39.72 0.93
C MET A 99 -18.20 -39.85 2.08
N CYS A 100 -18.02 -39.09 3.16
CA CYS A 100 -18.95 -39.09 4.29
C CYS A 100 -20.29 -38.45 3.91
N SER A 101 -21.37 -38.93 4.54
CA SER A 101 -22.64 -38.19 4.53
C SER A 101 -22.46 -36.81 5.18
N GLN A 102 -23.39 -35.89 4.91
CA GLN A 102 -23.35 -34.55 5.49
C GLN A 102 -23.28 -34.57 7.03
N PHE A 103 -24.01 -35.49 7.66
CA PHE A 103 -24.00 -35.67 9.10
C PHE A 103 -22.62 -36.09 9.61
N HIS A 104 -22.05 -37.18 9.07
CA HIS A 104 -20.75 -37.67 9.50
C HIS A 104 -19.61 -36.69 9.21
N ARG A 105 -19.67 -35.95 8.09
CA ARG A 105 -18.70 -34.88 7.81
C ARG A 105 -18.74 -33.79 8.87
N ARG A 106 -19.94 -33.35 9.28
CA ARG A 106 -20.08 -32.34 10.34
C ARG A 106 -19.58 -32.85 11.68
N GLN A 107 -19.89 -34.09 12.02
CA GLN A 107 -19.41 -34.73 13.25
C GLN A 107 -17.88 -34.79 13.28
N GLN A 108 -17.23 -35.23 12.20
CA GLN A 108 -15.77 -35.29 12.14
C GLN A 108 -15.11 -33.91 12.22
N ILE A 109 -15.71 -32.87 11.62
CA ILE A 109 -15.21 -31.50 11.77
C ILE A 109 -15.33 -31.02 13.21
N ASP A 110 -16.44 -31.29 13.89
CA ASP A 110 -16.66 -30.91 15.28
C ASP A 110 -15.67 -31.62 16.23
N GLU A 111 -15.54 -32.94 16.10
CA GLU A 111 -14.58 -33.75 16.87
C GLU A 111 -13.14 -33.28 16.66
N TYR A 112 -12.76 -32.91 15.44
CA TYR A 112 -11.44 -32.36 15.16
C TYR A 112 -11.19 -31.02 15.86
N ILE A 113 -12.18 -30.12 15.85
CA ILE A 113 -12.05 -28.81 16.51
C ILE A 113 -11.91 -28.99 18.02
N TRP A 114 -12.72 -29.87 18.63
CA TRP A 114 -12.62 -30.22 20.05
C TRP A 114 -11.24 -30.78 20.40
N PHE A 115 -10.78 -31.78 19.65
CA PHE A 115 -9.46 -32.37 19.88
C PHE A 115 -8.33 -31.35 19.72
N ASN A 116 -8.41 -30.47 18.72
CA ASN A 116 -7.44 -29.40 18.55
C ASN A 116 -7.45 -28.43 19.75
N ASP A 117 -8.61 -28.09 20.31
CA ASP A 117 -8.70 -27.24 21.51
C ASP A 117 -8.00 -27.90 22.72
N ASP A 118 -8.28 -29.19 22.96
CA ASP A 118 -7.63 -29.96 24.02
C ASP A 118 -6.11 -30.03 23.85
N ASP A 119 -5.61 -30.28 22.63
CA ASP A 119 -4.17 -30.32 22.31
C ASP A 119 -3.51 -28.94 22.51
N LYS A 120 -4.20 -27.85 22.15
CA LYS A 120 -3.72 -26.49 22.40
C LYS A 120 -3.68 -26.18 23.88
N TYR A 121 -4.70 -26.56 24.63
CA TYR A 121 -4.74 -26.35 26.07
C TYR A 121 -3.63 -27.16 26.78
N ALA A 122 -3.40 -28.41 26.37
CA ALA A 122 -2.32 -29.23 26.91
C ALA A 122 -0.92 -28.68 26.58
N SER A 123 -0.74 -28.07 25.40
CA SER A 123 0.56 -27.56 24.95
C SER A 123 0.87 -26.12 25.38
N ILE A 124 -0.12 -25.35 25.89
CA ILE A 124 0.05 -23.93 26.21
C ILE A 124 1.14 -23.67 27.25
N GLY A 125 1.29 -24.54 28.26
CA GLY A 125 2.32 -24.39 29.28
C GLY A 125 3.73 -24.49 28.70
N THR A 126 3.96 -25.51 27.85
CA THR A 126 5.22 -25.69 27.13
C THR A 126 5.51 -24.55 26.17
N PHE A 127 4.48 -24.06 25.47
CA PHE A 127 4.58 -22.91 24.58
C PHE A 127 5.06 -21.65 25.33
N LEU A 128 4.39 -21.29 26.43
CA LEU A 128 4.77 -20.14 27.25
C LEU A 128 6.17 -20.29 27.84
N TYR A 129 6.52 -21.47 28.35
CA TYR A 129 7.85 -21.76 28.89
C TYR A 129 8.94 -21.58 27.84
N ASN A 130 8.74 -22.12 26.64
CA ASN A 130 9.70 -22.01 25.54
C ASN A 130 9.87 -20.55 25.10
N ASN A 131 8.79 -19.78 24.98
CA ASN A 131 8.85 -18.36 24.64
C ASN A 131 9.59 -17.55 25.71
N TYR A 132 9.34 -17.83 26.99
CA TYR A 132 10.05 -17.21 28.09
C TYR A 132 11.56 -17.52 28.04
N ARG A 133 11.93 -18.79 27.85
CA ARG A 133 13.35 -19.17 27.70
C ARG A 133 14.00 -18.50 26.51
N GLN A 134 13.33 -18.46 25.36
CA GLN A 134 13.82 -17.75 24.19
C GLN A 134 14.04 -16.27 24.49
N ALA A 135 13.15 -15.61 25.24
CA ALA A 135 13.34 -14.21 25.62
C ALA A 135 14.58 -14.02 26.50
N LEU A 136 14.79 -14.90 27.49
CA LEU A 136 16.00 -14.88 28.33
C LEU A 136 17.28 -15.10 27.51
N HIS A 137 17.26 -16.04 26.56
CA HIS A 137 18.39 -16.30 25.67
C HIS A 137 18.69 -15.08 24.80
N THR A 138 17.69 -14.47 24.17
CA THR A 138 17.85 -13.21 23.40
C THR A 138 18.48 -12.11 24.27
N ILE A 139 17.97 -11.88 25.47
CA ILE A 139 18.51 -10.84 26.38
C ILE A 139 19.97 -11.11 26.72
N ARG A 140 20.31 -12.37 27.03
CA ARG A 140 21.67 -12.77 27.39
C ARG A 140 22.64 -12.67 26.21
N ASP A 141 22.24 -13.21 25.07
CA ASP A 141 23.14 -13.44 23.92
C ASP A 141 23.28 -12.17 23.06
N GLU A 142 22.18 -11.43 22.86
CA GLU A 142 22.16 -10.21 22.02
C GLU A 142 22.35 -8.92 22.85
N GLY A 143 22.08 -8.97 24.16
CA GLY A 143 22.17 -7.79 25.04
C GLY A 143 23.58 -7.16 25.07
N LEU A 144 24.64 -7.96 24.99
CA LEU A 144 26.01 -7.45 24.91
C LEU A 144 26.28 -6.71 23.60
N GLN A 145 25.78 -7.23 22.48
CA GLN A 145 25.93 -6.58 21.17
C GLN A 145 25.17 -5.25 21.16
N LEU A 146 23.94 -5.24 21.67
CA LEU A 146 23.15 -4.03 21.81
C LEU A 146 23.84 -2.99 22.70
N LEU A 147 24.45 -3.40 23.82
CA LEU A 147 25.20 -2.52 24.71
C LEU A 147 26.44 -1.91 24.04
N GLN A 148 27.18 -2.70 23.26
CA GLN A 148 28.35 -2.23 22.51
C GLN A 148 27.95 -1.18 21.47
N ILE A 149 26.92 -1.47 20.67
CA ILE A 149 26.37 -0.53 19.68
C ILE A 149 25.85 0.73 20.38
N SER A 150 25.10 0.57 21.47
CA SER A 150 24.58 1.70 22.25
C SER A 150 25.70 2.60 22.75
N LYS A 151 26.79 2.02 23.25
CA LYS A 151 27.96 2.78 23.73
C LYS A 151 28.66 3.51 22.59
N GLN A 152 28.83 2.85 21.44
CA GLN A 152 29.46 3.44 20.25
C GLN A 152 28.69 4.67 19.75
N TYR A 153 27.36 4.56 19.67
CA TYR A 153 26.49 5.63 19.17
C TYR A 153 25.93 6.55 20.28
N LYS A 154 26.37 6.36 21.53
CA LYS A 154 25.91 7.10 22.72
C LYS A 154 24.39 7.07 22.93
N LEU A 155 23.78 5.94 22.59
CA LEU A 155 22.33 5.71 22.69
C LEU A 155 21.95 5.26 24.10
N LYS A 156 20.75 5.66 24.50
CA LYS A 156 20.04 5.22 25.70
C LYS A 156 18.78 4.47 25.29
N ALA A 157 18.21 3.69 26.21
CA ALA A 157 16.97 2.97 25.97
C ALA A 157 15.82 3.88 25.46
N ALA A 158 15.74 5.11 26.00
CA ALA A 158 14.75 6.10 25.59
C ALA A 158 14.91 6.58 24.14
N ASP A 159 16.11 6.47 23.55
CA ASP A 159 16.34 6.84 22.16
C ASP A 159 15.63 5.87 21.20
N TYR A 160 15.54 4.58 21.51
CA TYR A 160 14.82 3.60 20.67
C TYR A 160 13.32 3.90 20.61
N GLU A 161 12.70 4.22 21.76
CA GLU A 161 11.32 4.65 21.83
C GLU A 161 11.10 5.98 21.10
N ARG A 162 12.09 6.89 21.15
CA ARG A 162 12.06 8.14 20.39
C ARG A 162 12.13 7.87 18.90
N PHE A 163 13.04 7.01 18.43
CA PHE A 163 13.20 6.67 17.02
C PHE A 163 11.93 6.07 16.44
N LEU A 164 11.24 5.18 17.17
CA LEU A 164 9.97 4.62 16.70
C LEU A 164 8.88 5.70 16.57
N LYS A 165 8.84 6.68 17.48
CA LYS A 165 7.92 7.82 17.39
C LYS A 165 8.26 8.76 16.24
N GLU A 166 9.55 9.07 16.05
CA GLU A 166 10.06 9.88 14.95
C GLU A 166 9.77 9.21 13.60
N GLU A 167 9.99 7.89 13.49
CA GLU A 167 9.67 7.10 12.28
C GLU A 167 8.17 7.13 11.98
N ARG A 168 7.30 6.93 12.98
CA ARG A 168 5.84 7.08 12.81
C ARG A 168 5.45 8.47 12.32
N ALA A 169 6.03 9.52 12.91
CA ALA A 169 5.74 10.90 12.51
C ALA A 169 6.20 11.20 11.08
N TYR A 170 7.43 10.76 10.75
CA TYR A 170 8.00 10.89 9.41
C TYR A 170 7.16 10.17 8.36
N LEU A 171 6.85 8.89 8.56
CA LEU A 171 6.05 8.09 7.63
C LEU A 171 4.62 8.64 7.49
N LYS A 172 4.05 9.22 8.56
CA LYS A 172 2.76 9.91 8.48
C LYS A 172 2.84 11.18 7.66
N SER A 173 3.94 11.93 7.74
CA SER A 173 4.14 13.12 6.91
C SER A 173 4.29 12.79 5.42
N LEU A 174 4.79 11.60 5.09
CA LEU A 174 4.91 11.11 3.71
C LEU A 174 3.61 10.57 3.10
N GLN A 175 2.55 10.35 3.88
CA GLN A 175 1.29 9.81 3.34
C GLN A 175 0.60 10.73 2.33
N LYS A 176 0.94 12.02 2.35
CA LYS A 176 0.46 13.00 1.38
C LYS A 176 1.64 13.80 0.88
N GLU A 177 1.75 13.93 -0.44
CA GLU A 177 2.64 14.92 -1.02
C GLU A 177 2.26 16.32 -0.49
N PRO A 178 3.24 17.19 -0.23
CA PRO A 178 2.96 18.59 0.11
C PRO A 178 2.08 19.21 -0.97
N ALA A 179 1.01 19.91 -0.56
CA ALA A 179 0.02 20.47 -1.48
C ALA A 179 0.68 21.38 -2.54
N GLU A 180 1.72 22.12 -2.16
CA GLU A 180 2.52 22.97 -3.04
C GLU A 180 3.19 22.19 -4.18
N VAL A 181 3.75 21.00 -3.89
CA VAL A 181 4.41 20.15 -4.90
C VAL A 181 3.38 19.51 -5.82
N THR A 182 2.24 19.06 -5.27
CA THR A 182 1.14 18.50 -6.06
C THR A 182 0.56 19.57 -7.00
N GLN A 183 0.27 20.77 -6.50
CA GLN A 183 -0.23 21.90 -7.29
C GLN A 183 0.77 22.34 -8.38
N ARG A 184 2.07 22.46 -8.05
CA ARG A 184 3.12 22.74 -9.05
C ARG A 184 3.17 21.68 -10.15
N CYS A 185 3.07 20.41 -9.79
CA CYS A 185 3.08 19.31 -10.75
C CYS A 185 1.83 19.32 -11.65
N GLU A 186 0.64 19.56 -11.08
CA GLU A 186 -0.63 19.69 -11.81
C GLU A 186 -0.60 20.87 -12.79
N TYR A 187 -0.09 22.03 -12.34
CA TYR A 187 0.13 23.20 -13.19
C TYR A 187 1.05 22.88 -14.35
N MET A 188 2.18 22.21 -14.09
CA MET A 188 3.13 21.83 -15.12
C MET A 188 2.52 20.85 -16.15
N GLU A 189 1.71 19.88 -15.72
CA GLU A 189 1.01 18.98 -16.65
C GLU A 189 -0.01 19.72 -17.51
N LEU A 190 -0.75 20.65 -16.91
CA LEU A 190 -1.72 21.47 -17.60
C LEU A 190 -1.05 22.40 -18.62
N LEU A 191 0.08 23.00 -18.25
CA LEU A 191 0.88 23.86 -19.11
C LEU A 191 1.46 23.09 -20.30
N GLN A 192 1.98 21.87 -20.09
CA GLN A 192 2.44 21.00 -21.18
C GLN A 192 1.28 20.61 -22.12
N LYS A 193 0.08 20.31 -21.59
CA LYS A 193 -1.11 20.03 -22.40
C LYS A 193 -1.52 21.25 -23.24
N TYR A 194 -1.46 22.45 -22.67
CA TYR A 194 -1.73 23.70 -23.36
C TYR A 194 -0.72 23.95 -24.49
N MET A 195 0.58 23.82 -24.20
CA MET A 195 1.64 23.96 -25.21
C MET A 195 1.48 22.96 -26.36
N ALA A 196 1.15 21.70 -26.05
CA ALA A 196 0.86 20.69 -27.08
C ALA A 196 -0.39 21.03 -27.90
N ALA A 197 -1.44 21.55 -27.25
CA ALA A 197 -2.65 22.00 -27.93
C ALA A 197 -2.40 23.20 -28.85
N LEU A 198 -1.51 24.14 -28.48
CA LEU A 198 -1.09 25.24 -29.34
C LEU A 198 -0.39 24.73 -30.60
N ILE A 199 0.50 23.74 -30.47
CA ILE A 199 1.19 23.12 -31.61
C ILE A 199 0.19 22.42 -32.54
N ASP A 200 -0.75 21.64 -31.98
CA ASP A 200 -1.77 20.95 -32.78
C ASP A 200 -2.74 21.92 -33.45
N SER A 201 -3.15 22.99 -32.75
CA SER A 201 -3.99 24.04 -33.32
C SER A 201 -3.28 24.79 -34.45
N ARG A 202 -1.98 25.07 -34.31
CA ARG A 202 -1.17 25.68 -35.39
C ARG A 202 -1.12 24.78 -36.62
N LYS A 203 -0.86 23.48 -36.45
CA LYS A 203 -0.88 22.51 -37.55
C LYS A 203 -2.26 22.42 -38.20
N ALA A 204 -3.33 22.37 -37.41
CA ALA A 204 -4.69 22.33 -37.92
C ALA A 204 -5.07 23.62 -38.67
N ARG A 205 -4.50 24.77 -38.27
CA ARG A 205 -4.64 26.04 -38.98
C ARG A 205 -3.90 26.03 -40.32
N GLU A 206 -2.65 25.56 -40.35
CA GLU A 206 -1.86 25.39 -41.58
C GLU A 206 -2.57 24.45 -42.56
N ASP A 207 -3.09 23.31 -42.08
CA ASP A 207 -3.89 22.36 -42.86
C ASP A 207 -5.15 23.04 -43.43
N PHE A 208 -5.84 23.86 -42.64
CA PHE A 208 -7.03 24.60 -43.07
C PHE A 208 -6.72 25.69 -44.11
N ASP A 209 -5.67 26.47 -43.90
CA ASP A 209 -5.26 27.54 -44.81
C ASP A 209 -4.73 26.96 -46.15
N SER A 210 -4.15 25.75 -46.12
CA SER A 210 -3.70 25.02 -47.32
C SER A 210 -4.83 24.57 -48.25
N ILE A 211 -6.08 24.52 -47.76
CA ILE A 211 -7.27 24.17 -48.57
C ILE A 211 -7.42 25.11 -49.77
N GLY A 212 -7.09 26.40 -49.61
CA GLY A 212 -7.18 27.40 -50.67
C GLY A 212 -6.09 27.31 -51.75
N GLY A 213 -5.00 26.57 -51.49
CA GLY A 213 -3.84 26.46 -52.39
C GLY A 213 -3.67 25.09 -53.06
N SER A 214 -4.51 24.10 -52.73
CA SER A 214 -4.36 22.73 -53.23
C SER A 214 -4.80 22.58 -54.69
N ARG A 215 -3.93 21.98 -55.53
CA ARG A 215 -4.22 21.65 -56.94
C ARG A 215 -5.06 20.37 -57.11
N THR A 216 -5.23 19.58 -56.05
CA THR A 216 -6.02 18.34 -56.05
C THR A 216 -7.42 18.58 -55.47
N PRO A 217 -8.51 18.10 -56.13
CA PRO A 217 -9.86 18.25 -55.62
C PRO A 217 -10.05 17.40 -54.35
N LEU A 218 -10.26 18.06 -53.21
CA LEU A 218 -10.63 17.39 -51.95
C LEU A 218 -12.11 17.02 -51.95
N THR A 219 -12.45 15.86 -51.39
CA THR A 219 -13.85 15.45 -51.22
C THR A 219 -14.54 16.24 -50.10
N GLN A 220 -15.87 16.37 -50.15
CA GLN A 220 -16.66 17.08 -49.15
C GLN A 220 -16.50 16.49 -47.73
N ILE A 221 -16.20 15.19 -47.63
CA ILE A 221 -15.92 14.49 -46.37
C ILE A 221 -14.57 14.93 -45.79
N GLU A 222 -13.54 15.09 -46.62
CA GLU A 222 -12.20 15.52 -46.21
C GLU A 222 -12.20 16.98 -45.74
N LEU A 223 -12.87 17.86 -46.48
CA LEU A 223 -13.08 19.26 -46.08
C LEU A 223 -13.79 19.37 -44.72
N GLY A 224 -14.85 18.57 -44.52
CA GLY A 224 -15.57 18.53 -43.24
C GLY A 224 -14.74 17.95 -42.08
N LYS A 225 -13.72 17.12 -42.34
CA LYS A 225 -12.79 16.64 -41.31
C LYS A 225 -11.79 17.73 -40.91
N ILE A 226 -11.21 18.44 -41.88
CA ILE A 226 -10.23 19.51 -41.62
C ILE A 226 -10.90 20.66 -40.87
N GLN A 227 -12.09 21.10 -41.31
CA GLN A 227 -12.88 22.12 -40.61
C GLN A 227 -13.19 21.73 -39.15
N ARG A 228 -13.64 20.49 -38.92
CA ARG A 228 -13.92 20.01 -37.56
C ARG A 228 -12.65 19.99 -36.69
N ARG A 229 -11.52 19.52 -37.23
CA ARG A 229 -10.25 19.51 -36.51
C ARG A 229 -9.78 20.92 -36.16
N PHE A 230 -9.90 21.87 -37.08
CA PHE A 230 -9.58 23.28 -36.84
C PHE A 230 -10.41 23.86 -35.69
N THR A 231 -11.74 23.71 -35.73
CA THR A 231 -12.62 24.20 -34.66
C THR A 231 -12.37 23.51 -33.31
N GLN A 232 -12.20 22.18 -33.31
CA GLN A 232 -11.98 21.40 -32.08
C GLN A 232 -10.66 21.74 -31.40
N THR A 233 -9.58 21.87 -32.16
CA THR A 233 -8.26 22.23 -31.62
C THR A 233 -8.24 23.66 -31.10
N ALA A 234 -8.89 24.61 -31.79
CA ALA A 234 -9.03 25.98 -31.31
C ALA A 234 -9.83 26.07 -29.99
N ASN A 235 -10.97 25.39 -29.90
CA ASN A 235 -11.76 25.33 -28.67
C ASN A 235 -10.99 24.68 -27.51
N ARG A 236 -10.17 23.66 -27.81
CA ARG A 236 -9.32 23.00 -26.81
C ARG A 236 -8.27 23.95 -26.24
N VAL A 237 -7.67 24.81 -27.06
CA VAL A 237 -6.71 25.83 -26.59
C VAL A 237 -7.40 26.80 -25.63
N VAL A 238 -8.59 27.30 -25.97
CA VAL A 238 -9.35 28.24 -25.12
C VAL A 238 -9.69 27.61 -23.77
N LEU A 239 -10.21 26.37 -23.77
CA LEU A 239 -10.55 25.66 -22.53
C LEU A 239 -9.33 25.45 -21.61
N LEU A 240 -8.19 25.09 -22.19
CA LEU A 240 -6.95 24.90 -21.43
C LEU A 240 -6.37 26.23 -20.94
N ASP A 241 -6.52 27.31 -21.70
CA ASP A 241 -6.11 28.66 -21.32
C ASP A 241 -6.90 29.20 -20.13
N GLU A 242 -8.22 29.01 -20.13
CA GLU A 242 -9.09 29.38 -19.02
C GLU A 242 -8.77 28.58 -17.75
N GLU A 243 -8.51 27.27 -17.88
CA GLU A 243 -8.13 26.43 -16.74
C GLU A 243 -6.76 26.81 -16.18
N LEU A 244 -5.78 27.13 -17.04
CA LEU A 244 -4.48 27.65 -16.61
C LEU A 244 -4.63 28.97 -15.86
N SER A 245 -5.45 29.89 -16.39
CA SER A 245 -5.66 31.20 -15.76
C SER A 245 -6.28 31.07 -14.37
N ARG A 246 -7.24 30.16 -14.18
CA ARG A 246 -7.81 29.84 -12.86
C ARG A 246 -6.75 29.29 -11.90
N MET A 247 -5.91 28.38 -12.38
CA MET A 247 -4.86 27.78 -11.55
C MET A 247 -3.75 28.78 -11.19
N GLU A 248 -3.39 29.68 -12.12
CA GLU A 248 -2.45 30.78 -11.92
C GLU A 248 -2.93 31.75 -10.83
N GLU A 249 -4.23 32.06 -10.80
CA GLU A 249 -4.85 32.87 -9.75
C GLU A 249 -4.80 32.19 -8.38
N VAL A 250 -5.13 30.89 -8.31
CA VAL A 250 -5.08 30.09 -7.07
C VAL A 250 -3.65 29.99 -6.53
N MET A 251 -2.67 29.81 -7.41
CA MET A 251 -1.26 29.71 -7.04
C MET A 251 -0.58 31.07 -6.81
N GLY A 252 -1.26 32.18 -7.11
CA GLY A 252 -0.72 33.54 -6.98
C GLY A 252 0.45 33.82 -7.94
N LEU A 253 0.44 33.20 -9.13
CA LEU A 253 1.51 33.36 -10.11
C LEU A 253 1.37 34.70 -10.85
N PRO A 254 2.45 35.52 -10.93
CA PRO A 254 2.40 36.82 -11.59
C PRO A 254 2.40 36.72 -13.12
N ALA A 255 2.92 35.62 -13.67
CA ALA A 255 2.98 35.37 -15.10
C ALA A 255 3.03 33.86 -15.38
N ARG A 256 2.52 33.46 -16.55
CA ARG A 256 2.58 32.09 -17.03
C ARG A 256 4.03 31.67 -17.29
N TRP A 257 4.37 30.47 -16.84
CA TRP A 257 5.70 29.90 -17.08
C TRP A 257 5.91 29.57 -18.56
N THR A 258 7.12 29.83 -19.06
CA THR A 258 7.55 29.46 -20.41
C THR A 258 8.72 28.49 -20.34
N THR A 259 9.10 27.87 -21.45
CA THR A 259 10.22 26.90 -21.49
C THR A 259 11.54 27.45 -20.97
N ASP A 260 11.68 28.78 -21.00
CA ASP A 260 12.92 29.48 -20.65
C ASP A 260 12.90 30.03 -19.22
N THR A 261 11.75 29.96 -18.53
CA THR A 261 11.64 30.40 -17.13
C THR A 261 12.31 29.40 -16.18
N PRO A 262 13.08 29.87 -15.18
CA PRO A 262 13.74 28.98 -14.22
C PRO A 262 12.73 28.13 -13.44
N GLU A 263 11.54 28.65 -13.17
CA GLU A 263 10.45 27.95 -12.49
C GLU A 263 9.94 26.76 -13.31
N TYR A 264 9.87 26.88 -14.64
CA TYR A 264 9.52 25.77 -15.53
C TYR A 264 10.57 24.67 -15.53
N VAL A 265 11.86 25.05 -15.54
CA VAL A 265 12.97 24.10 -15.51
C VAL A 265 12.99 23.34 -14.17
N GLU A 266 12.76 24.04 -13.06
CA GLU A 266 12.63 23.43 -11.74
C GLU A 266 11.40 22.52 -11.66
N GLY A 267 10.24 22.97 -12.16
CA GLY A 267 9.03 22.15 -12.23
C GLY A 267 9.19 20.88 -13.07
N LEU A 268 10.00 20.92 -14.13
CA LEU A 268 10.34 19.72 -14.92
C LEU A 268 11.17 18.73 -14.11
N LYS A 269 12.11 19.24 -13.31
CA LYS A 269 12.90 18.42 -12.39
C LYS A 269 12.00 17.77 -11.34
N ASP A 270 11.09 18.54 -10.73
CA ASP A 270 10.13 18.04 -9.74
C ASP A 270 9.24 16.94 -10.33
N GLN A 271 8.71 17.13 -11.55
CA GLN A 271 7.92 16.11 -12.24
C GLN A 271 8.72 14.83 -12.51
N ARG A 272 9.99 14.94 -12.93
CA ARG A 272 10.86 13.78 -13.16
C ARG A 272 11.13 13.03 -11.87
N GLU A 273 11.48 13.74 -10.80
CA GLU A 273 11.72 13.14 -9.50
C GLU A 273 10.44 12.47 -8.96
N ARG A 274 9.28 13.10 -9.13
CA ARG A 274 7.98 12.52 -8.75
C ARG A 274 7.70 11.22 -9.49
N ARG A 275 7.85 11.22 -10.83
CA ARG A 275 7.67 10.01 -11.65
C ARG A 275 8.66 8.92 -11.27
N PHE A 276 9.91 9.29 -11.01
CA PHE A 276 10.94 8.35 -10.55
C PHE A 276 10.56 7.72 -9.20
N ARG A 277 10.16 8.52 -8.20
CA ARG A 277 9.71 8.00 -6.89
C ARG A 277 8.51 7.07 -7.03
N GLN A 278 7.50 7.46 -7.82
CA GLN A 278 6.34 6.62 -8.10
C GLN A 278 6.71 5.30 -8.78
N ALA A 279 7.67 5.32 -9.72
CA ALA A 279 8.16 4.11 -10.36
C ALA A 279 8.90 3.21 -9.36
N VAL A 280 9.72 3.77 -8.47
CA VAL A 280 10.39 3.02 -7.40
C VAL A 280 9.36 2.37 -6.46
N ASP A 281 8.37 3.14 -5.98
CA ASP A 281 7.31 2.63 -5.10
C ASP A 281 6.53 1.47 -5.77
N GLU A 282 6.26 1.58 -7.06
CA GLU A 282 5.57 0.54 -7.83
C GLU A 282 6.43 -0.72 -7.97
N VAL A 283 7.73 -0.58 -8.23
CA VAL A 283 8.65 -1.71 -8.28
C VAL A 283 8.73 -2.42 -6.95
N GLU A 284 8.88 -1.68 -5.84
CA GLU A 284 8.88 -2.25 -4.50
C GLU A 284 7.59 -3.03 -4.23
N ARG A 285 6.44 -2.44 -4.56
CA ARG A 285 5.13 -3.11 -4.43
C ARG A 285 5.08 -4.41 -5.22
N LEU A 286 5.51 -4.41 -6.48
CA LEU A 286 5.50 -5.58 -7.35
C LEU A 286 6.44 -6.68 -6.85
N VAL A 287 7.63 -6.32 -6.36
CA VAL A 287 8.58 -7.26 -5.76
C VAL A 287 7.99 -7.93 -4.52
N VAL A 288 7.42 -7.14 -3.60
CA VAL A 288 6.77 -7.68 -2.39
C VAL A 288 5.60 -8.58 -2.76
N GLN A 289 4.72 -8.14 -3.66
CA GLN A 289 3.61 -8.96 -4.14
C GLN A 289 4.11 -10.29 -4.72
N ARG A 290 5.18 -10.25 -5.51
CA ARG A 290 5.73 -11.47 -6.13
C ARG A 290 6.35 -12.41 -5.11
N LEU A 291 7.07 -11.89 -4.11
CA LEU A 291 7.59 -12.71 -3.02
C LEU A 291 6.45 -13.45 -2.30
N LEU A 292 5.34 -12.77 -2.01
CA LEU A 292 4.17 -13.38 -1.38
C LEU A 292 3.50 -14.43 -2.26
N GLU A 293 3.40 -14.20 -3.57
CA GLU A 293 2.90 -15.19 -4.53
C GLU A 293 3.79 -16.45 -4.55
N LEU A 294 5.11 -16.27 -4.60
CA LEU A 294 6.07 -17.38 -4.60
C LEU A 294 6.00 -18.19 -3.30
N THR A 295 5.81 -17.53 -2.16
CA THR A 295 5.60 -18.20 -0.88
C THR A 295 4.27 -18.97 -0.84
N LYS A 296 3.18 -18.40 -1.38
CA LYS A 296 1.88 -19.09 -1.48
C LYS A 296 1.93 -20.33 -2.39
N LEU A 297 2.79 -20.34 -3.39
CA LEU A 297 2.97 -21.46 -4.32
C LEU A 297 3.97 -22.53 -3.82
N ASN A 298 4.52 -22.39 -2.59
CA ASN A 298 5.58 -23.27 -2.07
C ASN A 298 6.82 -23.33 -2.99
N MET A 299 7.07 -22.26 -3.76
CA MET A 299 8.16 -22.14 -4.74
C MET A 299 9.24 -21.14 -4.29
N SER A 300 9.44 -20.97 -2.98
CA SER A 300 10.56 -20.22 -2.43
C SER A 300 11.88 -20.92 -2.83
N GLY A 301 12.47 -20.48 -3.96
CA GLY A 301 13.68 -21.07 -4.55
C GLY A 301 13.77 -21.02 -6.08
N VAL A 302 12.68 -20.70 -6.81
CA VAL A 302 12.66 -20.73 -8.30
C VAL A 302 12.69 -19.31 -8.92
N GLY A 303 13.39 -18.38 -8.27
CA GLY A 303 13.29 -16.93 -8.53
C GLY A 303 13.90 -16.45 -9.85
N GLU A 304 14.80 -17.20 -10.49
CA GLU A 304 15.58 -16.70 -11.65
C GLU A 304 14.78 -16.61 -12.95
N LEU A 305 13.84 -17.52 -13.22
CA LEU A 305 13.21 -17.61 -14.55
C LEU A 305 12.09 -16.58 -14.81
N TYR A 306 11.63 -15.85 -13.80
CA TYR A 306 10.50 -14.92 -13.92
C TYR A 306 10.86 -13.44 -13.66
N LEU A 307 12.12 -13.14 -13.33
CA LEU A 307 12.60 -11.75 -13.20
C LEU A 307 12.54 -10.98 -14.53
N HIS A 308 12.63 -11.69 -15.66
CA HIS A 308 12.63 -11.10 -17.00
C HIS A 308 11.36 -10.31 -17.34
N LYS A 309 10.16 -10.82 -16.98
CA LYS A 309 8.90 -10.10 -17.25
C LYS A 309 8.75 -8.81 -16.44
N LEU A 310 9.34 -8.79 -15.24
CA LEU A 310 9.37 -7.63 -14.36
C LEU A 310 10.37 -6.58 -14.91
N LEU A 311 11.53 -7.03 -15.36
CA LEU A 311 12.50 -6.20 -16.08
C LEU A 311 11.91 -5.63 -17.38
N ASP A 312 11.11 -6.38 -18.14
CA ASP A 312 10.48 -5.87 -19.37
C ASP A 312 9.47 -4.75 -19.08
N SER A 313 8.62 -4.90 -18.05
CA SER A 313 7.69 -3.84 -17.62
C SER A 313 8.42 -2.62 -17.03
N LEU A 314 9.51 -2.85 -16.29
CA LEU A 314 10.40 -1.80 -15.78
C LEU A 314 11.10 -1.06 -16.92
N THR A 315 11.58 -1.79 -17.91
CA THR A 315 12.27 -1.24 -19.09
C THR A 315 11.28 -0.42 -19.93
N GLU A 316 10.03 -0.86 -20.06
CA GLU A 316 8.99 -0.09 -20.74
C GLU A 316 8.62 1.19 -19.97
N THR A 317 8.64 1.16 -18.64
CA THR A 317 8.35 2.32 -17.78
C THR A 317 9.52 3.31 -17.73
N LEU A 318 10.76 2.80 -17.66
CA LEU A 318 12.00 3.59 -17.71
C LEU A 318 12.25 4.18 -19.10
N ASN A 319 11.90 3.48 -20.19
CA ASN A 319 12.00 4.01 -21.55
C ASN A 319 10.94 5.08 -21.87
N ARG A 320 9.94 5.27 -20.99
CA ARG A 320 8.93 6.33 -21.07
C ARG A 320 9.27 7.56 -20.20
N LEU A 321 10.38 7.52 -19.42
CA LEU A 321 10.95 8.68 -18.72
C LEU A 321 11.80 9.55 -19.65
#